data_AF-A0A956S8V5-F1
#
_entry.id   AF-A0A956S8V5-F1
#
_cell.length_a   1.000
_cell.length_b   1.000
_cell.length_c   1.000
_cell.angle_alpha   90.00
_cell.angle_beta   90.00
_cell.angle_gamma   90.00
#
_symmetry.space_group_name_H-M   'P 1'
#
loop_
_entity.id
_entity.type
_entity.pdbx_description
1 polymer ?
#
loop_
_entity_poly.entity_id
_entity_poly.type
_entity_poly.pdbx_seq_one_letter_code
_entity_poly.pdbx_strand_id
1 'polypeptide(L)'
;MNPEATISTRPLRLVTQERDGIRREREPISTGVPVARGVVRVPDQVVLRLEDGTPCPVQCEITDRWPDGSARWLLLDFAVDVPAHGEASWRLDVESDAPPPRPATAVRCREIENGVFVETGAASFAIDAGPFRPFRSVRVDGVERVDPSRSGLQMEDADGGKWTAVTDDVRVIRSGPIASTVEARGTFERDGLPGPLRFVARMRFAAGSASVKLDLEIVNPRRAAHPGGHWELGDANSVLVRDLSLRLAETRGRRVSWSADASTPLAEASRGAVEIYQDSSGGPNWNSRVHLDRDRNIPVRFRGYRLTVDEEERTGLRATPRVAVHDGTTGVGISLRHFWQNFPRALGVRDGVARAGLFPQEFSSAHEIQGGERKTHEIHLHFGREALAPAGDFARAPLVVAPDPATFVASGAIPY
;
A
#
# COMPACT_ATOMS: atom_id res chain seq x y z
N MET A 1 47.09 -14.87 -8.83
CA MET A 1 47.05 -13.74 -7.88
C MET A 1 45.60 -13.38 -7.68
N ASN A 2 45.08 -13.68 -6.49
CA ASN A 2 43.73 -13.32 -6.08
C ASN A 2 43.79 -11.83 -5.74
N PRO A 3 43.02 -10.93 -6.39
CA PRO A 3 42.92 -9.58 -5.88
C PRO A 3 42.11 -9.70 -4.59
N GLU A 4 42.79 -9.58 -3.45
CA GLU A 4 42.12 -9.26 -2.19
C GLU A 4 41.29 -8.02 -2.46
N ALA A 5 39.97 -8.19 -2.50
CA ALA A 5 39.04 -7.09 -2.55
C ALA A 5 39.27 -6.31 -1.26
N THR A 6 39.98 -5.19 -1.35
CA THR A 6 40.05 -4.21 -0.28
C THR A 6 38.62 -3.93 0.15
N ILE A 7 38.24 -4.42 1.33
CA ILE A 7 36.92 -4.18 1.90
C ILE A 7 36.77 -2.67 1.91
N SER A 8 35.85 -2.14 1.10
CA SER A 8 35.57 -0.71 1.10
C SER A 8 35.14 -0.32 2.50
N THR A 9 36.00 0.40 3.22
CA THR A 9 35.74 0.95 4.55
C THR A 9 34.83 2.18 4.50
N ARG A 10 34.25 2.49 3.32
CA ARG A 10 33.27 3.58 3.22
C ARG A 10 32.01 3.20 3.99
N PRO A 11 31.51 4.09 4.85
CA PRO A 11 30.26 3.85 5.55
C PRO A 11 29.13 3.66 4.53
N LEU A 12 28.35 2.60 4.70
CA LEU A 12 27.11 2.40 3.96
C LEU A 12 26.14 3.51 4.37
N ARG A 13 25.69 4.33 3.42
CA ARG A 13 24.87 5.51 3.74
C ARG A 13 23.52 5.44 3.06
N LEU A 14 22.48 5.80 3.80
CA LEU A 14 21.13 6.04 3.30
C LEU A 14 20.88 7.54 3.25
N VAL A 15 20.20 8.00 2.21
CA VAL A 15 19.86 9.40 2.02
C VAL A 15 18.42 9.56 1.58
N THR A 16 17.84 10.69 1.92
CA THR A 16 16.53 11.12 1.42
C THR A 16 16.45 12.63 1.34
N GLN A 17 15.53 13.09 0.49
CA GLN A 17 15.14 14.48 0.38
C GLN A 17 13.62 14.55 0.29
N GLU A 18 13.02 15.30 1.20
CA GLU A 18 11.60 15.61 1.18
C GLU A 18 11.35 16.71 0.14
N ARG A 19 10.49 16.45 -0.85
CA ARG A 19 10.30 17.37 -2.00
C ARG A 19 8.90 17.96 -2.07
N ASP A 20 7.96 17.41 -1.31
CA ASP A 20 6.54 17.75 -1.41
C ASP A 20 6.12 18.81 -0.38
N GLY A 21 7.05 19.29 0.47
CA GLY A 21 6.79 20.30 1.49
C GLY A 21 6.06 19.73 2.70
N ILE A 22 6.17 18.42 2.93
CA ILE A 22 5.45 17.69 3.96
C ILE A 22 6.43 17.31 5.06
N ARG A 23 6.19 17.77 6.30
CA ARG A 23 6.93 17.30 7.47
C ARG A 23 6.62 15.82 7.70
N ARG A 24 7.66 14.98 7.73
CA ARG A 24 7.56 13.54 8.01
C ARG A 24 7.80 13.30 9.49
N GLU A 25 6.88 12.58 10.11
CA GLU A 25 6.96 12.20 11.52
C GLU A 25 6.79 10.70 11.64
N ARG A 26 7.86 10.02 12.06
CA ARG A 26 7.94 8.56 12.21
C ARG A 26 7.42 7.80 10.99
N GLU A 27 7.71 8.29 9.78
CA GLU A 27 7.30 7.62 8.55
C GLU A 27 7.98 6.24 8.47
N PRO A 28 7.23 5.14 8.36
CA PRO A 28 7.80 3.80 8.26
C PRO A 28 8.40 3.60 6.88
N ILE A 29 9.70 3.34 6.85
CA ILE A 29 10.48 3.12 5.65
C ILE A 29 10.88 1.65 5.56
N SER A 30 10.83 1.13 4.34
CA SER A 30 11.45 -0.13 3.95
C SER A 30 12.41 0.15 2.79
N THR A 31 13.69 -0.18 2.94
CA THR A 31 14.68 0.04 1.87
C THR A 31 15.67 -1.10 1.74
N GLY A 32 16.06 -1.40 0.51
CA GLY A 32 17.05 -2.41 0.18
C GLY A 32 18.45 -1.80 0.18
N VAL A 33 19.37 -2.39 0.94
CA VAL A 33 20.76 -1.93 1.03
C VAL A 33 21.69 -3.01 0.51
N PRO A 34 22.45 -2.74 -0.57
CA PRO A 34 23.44 -3.68 -1.07
C PRO A 34 24.66 -3.68 -0.15
N VAL A 35 25.26 -4.86 0.04
CA VAL A 35 26.40 -5.03 0.94
C VAL A 35 27.50 -5.80 0.23
N ALA A 36 28.75 -5.35 0.42
CA ALA A 36 29.91 -6.01 -0.14
C ALA A 36 30.12 -7.41 0.46
N ARG A 37 30.67 -8.29 -0.37
CA ARG A 37 31.02 -9.65 0.01
C ARG A 37 31.89 -9.69 1.28
N GLY A 38 31.56 -10.57 2.22
CA GLY A 38 32.27 -10.76 3.48
C GLY A 38 31.97 -9.76 4.59
N VAL A 39 31.24 -8.67 4.32
CA VAL A 39 31.03 -7.57 5.29
C VAL A 39 29.99 -7.91 6.35
N VAL A 40 28.75 -8.23 5.95
CA VAL A 40 27.67 -8.62 6.88
C VAL A 40 27.38 -10.12 6.70
N ARG A 41 27.38 -10.88 7.80
CA ARG A 41 27.05 -12.32 7.79
C ARG A 41 25.68 -12.60 8.40
N VAL A 42 25.33 -11.88 9.47
CA VAL A 42 24.05 -12.00 10.17
C VAL A 42 23.41 -10.62 10.37
N PRO A 43 22.07 -10.49 10.39
CA PRO A 43 21.38 -9.21 10.51
C PRO A 43 21.76 -8.41 11.76
N ASP A 44 22.04 -9.10 12.87
CA ASP A 44 22.30 -8.50 14.18
C ASP A 44 23.61 -7.68 14.25
N GLN A 45 24.48 -7.80 13.23
CA GLN A 45 25.69 -6.97 13.10
C GLN A 45 25.39 -5.55 12.64
N VAL A 46 24.16 -5.28 12.23
CA VAL A 46 23.78 -4.05 11.55
C VAL A 46 23.22 -3.04 12.54
N VAL A 47 23.86 -1.89 12.66
CA VAL A 47 23.39 -0.76 13.47
C VAL A 47 23.13 0.42 12.56
N LEU A 48 21.90 0.93 12.57
CA LEU A 48 21.56 2.18 11.88
C LEU A 48 21.81 3.36 12.82
N ARG A 49 22.45 4.41 12.32
CA ARG A 49 22.72 5.65 13.06
C ARG A 49 22.32 6.87 12.25
N LEU A 50 21.93 7.94 12.94
CA LEU A 50 21.89 9.28 12.36
C LEU A 50 23.32 9.75 12.03
N GLU A 51 23.43 10.82 11.25
CA GLU A 51 24.72 11.43 10.89
C GLU A 51 25.53 11.89 12.13
N ASP A 52 24.86 12.25 13.22
CA ASP A 52 25.49 12.63 14.49
C ASP A 52 25.98 11.44 15.34
N GLY A 53 25.80 10.21 14.85
CA GLY A 53 26.19 8.96 15.52
C GLY A 53 25.14 8.37 16.46
N THR A 54 24.00 9.04 16.65
CA THR A 54 22.91 8.53 17.48
C THR A 54 22.34 7.25 16.88
N PRO A 55 22.32 6.12 17.61
CA PRO A 55 21.76 4.87 17.10
C PRO A 55 20.23 4.94 17.01
N CYS A 56 19.68 4.33 15.95
CA CYS A 56 18.25 4.25 15.67
C CYS A 56 17.75 2.81 15.74
N PRO A 57 16.49 2.58 16.18
CA PRO A 57 15.87 1.28 16.04
C PRO A 57 15.80 0.90 14.55
N VAL A 58 16.33 -0.27 14.22
CA VAL A 58 16.27 -0.85 12.88
C VAL A 58 15.96 -2.34 12.98
N GLN A 59 15.16 -2.81 12.04
CA GLN A 59 14.88 -4.21 11.81
C GLN A 59 15.52 -4.59 10.48
N CYS A 60 16.34 -5.64 10.48
CA CYS A 60 17.17 -6.03 9.36
C CYS A 60 16.87 -7.48 8.97
N GLU A 61 16.76 -7.74 7.65
CA GLU A 61 16.64 -9.07 7.08
C GLU A 61 17.61 -9.22 5.92
N ILE A 62 18.24 -10.39 5.78
CA ILE A 62 19.05 -10.72 4.61
C ILE A 62 18.12 -11.30 3.55
N THR A 63 17.93 -10.59 2.44
CA THR A 63 17.04 -11.02 1.35
C THR A 63 17.77 -11.81 0.27
N ASP A 64 19.09 -11.70 0.22
CA ASP A 64 19.93 -12.41 -0.75
C ASP A 64 21.39 -12.51 -0.26
N ARG A 65 22.10 -13.58 -0.65
CA ARG A 65 23.47 -13.90 -0.19
C ARG A 65 24.46 -14.07 -1.34
N TRP A 66 25.71 -13.72 -1.05
CA TRP A 66 26.87 -14.10 -1.86
C TRP A 66 27.20 -15.59 -1.73
N PRO A 67 27.99 -16.18 -2.67
CA PRO A 67 28.40 -17.59 -2.59
C PRO A 67 29.20 -17.98 -1.34
N ASP A 68 29.83 -17.04 -0.63
CA ASP A 68 30.49 -17.31 0.66
C ASP A 68 29.54 -17.24 1.87
N GLY A 69 28.25 -17.06 1.63
CA GLY A 69 27.21 -16.98 2.64
C GLY A 69 27.02 -15.58 3.26
N SER A 70 27.85 -14.58 2.94
CA SER A 70 27.63 -13.21 3.43
C SER A 70 26.40 -12.58 2.75
N ALA A 71 25.81 -11.56 3.37
CA ALA A 71 24.70 -10.81 2.79
C ALA A 71 25.15 -10.07 1.52
N ARG A 72 24.37 -10.18 0.45
CA ARG A 72 24.47 -9.33 -0.75
C ARG A 72 23.43 -8.21 -0.71
N TRP A 73 22.24 -8.51 -0.20
CA TRP A 73 21.17 -7.54 0.01
C TRP A 73 20.59 -7.65 1.42
N LEU A 74 20.44 -6.50 2.05
CA LEU A 74 19.69 -6.32 3.29
C LEU A 74 18.38 -5.61 2.97
N LEU A 75 17.32 -5.97 3.69
CA LEU A 75 16.09 -5.18 3.79
C LEU A 75 16.05 -4.56 5.17
N LEU A 76 15.99 -3.22 5.22
CA LEU A 76 15.90 -2.46 6.46
C LEU A 76 14.51 -1.87 6.63
N ASP A 77 13.94 -2.06 7.82
CA ASP A 77 12.71 -1.43 8.27
C ASP A 77 13.03 -0.50 9.47
N PHE A 78 12.65 0.78 9.37
CA PHE A 78 12.85 1.80 10.41
C PHE A 78 11.87 2.96 10.23
N ALA A 79 11.79 3.85 11.21
CA ALA A 79 10.95 5.06 11.14
C ALA A 79 11.83 6.30 10.99
N VAL A 80 11.39 7.28 10.20
CA VAL A 80 12.14 8.50 9.92
C VAL A 80 11.36 9.76 10.24
N ASP A 81 12.09 10.76 10.74
CA ASP A 81 11.63 12.13 10.88
C ASP A 81 12.40 13.01 9.89
N VAL A 82 11.69 13.76 9.04
CA VAL A 82 12.31 14.65 8.05
C VAL A 82 11.51 15.95 8.00
N PRO A 83 12.15 17.13 8.18
CA PRO A 83 11.46 18.41 8.00
C PRO A 83 10.86 18.55 6.60
N ALA A 84 9.82 19.36 6.46
CA ALA A 84 9.30 19.76 5.15
C ALA A 84 10.42 20.40 4.31
N HIS A 85 10.58 19.98 3.06
CA HIS A 85 11.71 20.37 2.18
C HIS A 85 13.10 20.05 2.75
N GLY A 86 13.18 19.19 3.76
CA GLY A 86 14.42 18.81 4.44
C GLY A 86 15.14 17.65 3.77
N GLU A 87 16.39 17.45 4.20
CA GLU A 87 17.20 16.29 3.87
C GLU A 87 17.54 15.53 5.15
N ALA A 88 17.70 14.22 5.02
CA ALA A 88 18.16 13.38 6.12
C ALA A 88 19.07 12.26 5.58
N SER A 89 20.00 11.85 6.43
CA SER A 89 20.93 10.78 6.13
C SER A 89 21.16 9.88 7.34
N TRP A 90 21.43 8.62 7.04
CA TRP A 90 21.74 7.61 8.03
C TRP A 90 22.99 6.84 7.61
N ARG A 91 23.76 6.45 8.61
CA ARG A 91 24.91 5.57 8.46
C ARG A 91 24.53 4.16 8.92
N LEU A 92 24.88 3.17 8.12
CA LEU A 92 24.77 1.78 8.49
C LEU A 92 26.16 1.26 8.90
N ASP A 93 26.32 1.05 10.20
CA ASP A 93 27.54 0.48 10.78
C ASP A 93 27.41 -1.03 10.90
N VAL A 94 28.55 -1.70 10.75
CA VAL A 94 28.67 -3.15 10.93
C VAL A 94 29.55 -3.38 12.14
N GLU A 95 28.93 -3.36 13.32
CA GLU A 95 29.61 -3.50 14.62
C GLU A 95 29.07 -4.74 15.35
N SER A 96 29.97 -5.53 15.94
CA SER A 96 29.61 -6.79 16.63
C SER A 96 29.21 -6.62 18.09
N ASP A 97 29.41 -5.44 18.68
CA ASP A 97 29.53 -5.35 20.14
C ASP A 97 28.31 -4.71 20.83
N ALA A 98 27.39 -4.09 20.10
CA ALA A 98 26.15 -3.54 20.67
C ALA A 98 24.94 -3.74 19.74
N PRO A 99 23.85 -4.39 20.22
CA PRO A 99 22.63 -4.54 19.44
C PRO A 99 21.96 -3.17 19.20
N PRO A 100 21.20 -3.01 18.11
CA PRO A 100 20.46 -1.78 17.85
C PRO A 100 19.46 -1.48 18.99
N PRO A 101 19.19 -0.19 19.28
CA PRO A 101 18.24 0.17 20.31
C PRO A 101 16.85 -0.37 19.97
N ARG A 102 16.10 -0.76 21.00
CA ARG A 102 14.73 -1.26 20.82
C ARG A 102 13.80 -0.10 20.44
N PRO A 103 12.79 -0.34 19.57
CA PRO A 103 11.79 0.68 19.31
C PRO A 103 10.93 0.92 20.57
N ALA A 104 10.47 2.16 20.76
CA ALA A 104 9.67 2.56 21.92
C ALA A 104 8.33 1.80 22.03
N THR A 105 7.78 1.43 20.88
CA THR A 105 6.64 0.52 20.74
C THR A 105 7.04 -0.58 19.77
N ALA A 106 6.39 -1.74 19.84
CA ALA A 106 6.72 -2.86 18.99
C ALA A 106 5.47 -3.44 18.32
N VAL A 107 5.63 -3.88 17.07
CA VAL A 107 4.63 -4.73 16.42
C VAL A 107 4.71 -6.13 17.01
N ARG A 108 3.56 -6.68 17.39
CA ARG A 108 3.42 -8.06 17.88
C ARG A 108 2.34 -8.74 17.07
N CYS A 109 2.69 -9.87 16.46
CA CYS A 109 1.74 -10.73 15.78
C CYS A 109 1.59 -12.03 16.57
N ARG A 110 0.37 -12.55 16.63
CA ARG A 110 0.09 -13.90 17.14
C ARG A 110 -1.00 -14.54 16.30
N GLU A 111 -0.88 -15.84 16.09
CA GLU A 111 -1.96 -16.63 15.52
C GLU A 111 -3.14 -16.67 16.49
N ILE A 112 -4.34 -16.72 15.93
CA ILE A 112 -5.61 -16.89 16.63
C ILE A 112 -6.45 -17.92 15.88
N GLU A 113 -7.55 -18.34 16.48
CA GLU A 113 -8.51 -19.21 15.80
C GLU A 113 -8.96 -18.56 14.48
N ASN A 114 -8.63 -19.23 13.37
CA ASN A 114 -8.91 -18.83 12.00
C ASN A 114 -8.28 -17.49 11.56
N GLY A 115 -7.11 -17.10 12.07
CA GLY A 115 -6.43 -15.92 11.55
C GLY A 115 -5.23 -15.40 12.35
N VAL A 116 -4.98 -14.10 12.24
CA VAL A 116 -3.86 -13.40 12.88
C VAL A 116 -4.36 -12.18 13.65
N PHE A 117 -3.82 -11.99 14.86
CA PHE A 117 -3.99 -10.79 15.66
C PHE A 117 -2.68 -9.98 15.67
N VAL A 118 -2.78 -8.68 15.44
CA VAL A 118 -1.64 -7.76 15.37
C VAL A 118 -1.83 -6.60 16.34
N GLU A 119 -0.82 -6.26 17.11
CA GLU A 119 -0.76 -5.06 17.95
C GLU A 119 0.40 -4.19 17.50
N THR A 120 0.18 -2.89 17.32
CA THR A 120 1.24 -1.93 16.93
C THR A 120 1.66 -1.01 18.06
N GLY A 121 0.95 -1.03 19.20
CA GLY A 121 1.05 -0.05 20.27
C GLY A 121 0.16 1.18 20.08
N ALA A 122 -0.32 1.46 18.86
CA ALA A 122 -1.32 2.49 18.58
C ALA A 122 -2.71 1.92 18.28
N ALA A 123 -2.77 0.68 17.75
CA ALA A 123 -4.00 -0.03 17.47
C ALA A 123 -3.81 -1.54 17.59
N SER A 124 -4.92 -2.27 17.66
CA SER A 124 -4.96 -3.72 17.53
C SER A 124 -5.89 -4.13 16.39
N PHE A 125 -5.49 -5.17 15.68
CA PHE A 125 -6.13 -5.63 14.45
C PHE A 125 -6.37 -7.14 14.53
N ALA A 126 -7.54 -7.60 14.09
CA ALA A 126 -7.80 -9.02 13.86
C ALA A 126 -8.14 -9.24 12.38
N ILE A 127 -7.44 -10.18 11.75
CA ILE A 127 -7.65 -10.59 10.36
C ILE A 127 -7.98 -12.08 10.39
N ASP A 128 -9.02 -12.49 9.68
CA ASP A 128 -9.50 -13.86 9.67
C ASP A 128 -9.73 -14.42 8.27
N ALA A 129 -9.77 -15.75 8.21
CA ALA A 129 -10.25 -16.50 7.06
C ALA A 129 -11.79 -16.37 6.93
N GLY A 130 -12.34 -16.75 5.78
CA GLY A 130 -13.75 -16.52 5.44
C GLY A 130 -13.94 -15.22 4.64
N PRO A 131 -15.12 -14.55 4.70
CA PRO A 131 -15.36 -13.35 3.91
C PRO A 131 -14.29 -12.27 4.14
N PHE A 132 -13.60 -11.83 3.09
CA PHE A 132 -12.49 -10.90 3.21
C PHE A 132 -12.99 -9.48 3.54
N ARG A 133 -12.80 -9.08 4.81
CA ARG A 133 -13.28 -7.83 5.43
C ARG A 133 -12.18 -6.82 5.77
N PRO A 134 -11.04 -6.84 5.05
CA PRO A 134 -9.65 -6.70 5.53
C PRO A 134 -9.35 -6.95 7.02
N PHE A 135 -10.18 -6.46 7.93
CA PHE A 135 -10.10 -6.62 9.36
C PHE A 135 -11.46 -7.04 9.91
N ARG A 136 -11.50 -8.14 10.67
CA ARG A 136 -12.65 -8.48 11.52
C ARG A 136 -12.85 -7.44 12.61
N SER A 137 -11.75 -6.89 13.13
CA SER A 137 -11.75 -5.89 14.19
C SER A 137 -10.54 -4.98 14.06
N VAL A 138 -10.77 -3.68 14.31
CA VAL A 138 -9.73 -2.66 14.49
C VAL A 138 -10.09 -1.86 15.72
N ARG A 139 -9.27 -1.95 16.77
CA ARG A 139 -9.46 -1.19 18.01
C ARG A 139 -8.37 -0.16 18.20
N VAL A 140 -8.80 1.08 18.41
CA VAL A 140 -7.96 2.22 18.79
C VAL A 140 -8.44 2.70 20.16
N ASP A 141 -7.53 2.80 21.13
CA ASP A 141 -7.87 3.13 22.52
C ASP A 141 -8.97 2.22 23.11
N GLY A 142 -8.94 0.93 22.73
CA GLY A 142 -9.93 -0.07 23.14
C GLY A 142 -11.30 0.03 22.44
N VAL A 143 -11.49 1.01 21.56
CA VAL A 143 -12.75 1.24 20.84
C VAL A 143 -12.72 0.65 19.45
N GLU A 144 -13.74 -0.15 19.11
CA GLU A 144 -13.95 -0.71 17.77
C GLU A 144 -14.26 0.37 16.73
N ARG A 145 -13.51 0.38 15.62
CA ARG A 145 -13.59 1.40 14.56
C ARG A 145 -14.15 0.92 13.23
N VAL A 146 -14.20 -0.39 13.01
CA VAL A 146 -14.73 -0.96 11.76
C VAL A 146 -15.96 -1.80 12.02
N ASP A 147 -16.97 -1.66 11.15
CA ASP A 147 -18.10 -2.58 11.07
C ASP A 147 -17.78 -3.66 10.02
N PRO A 148 -17.38 -4.87 10.44
CA PRO A 148 -17.04 -5.95 9.51
C PRO A 148 -18.23 -6.40 8.66
N SER A 149 -19.49 -6.20 9.10
CA SER A 149 -20.67 -6.63 8.34
C SER A 149 -20.92 -5.80 7.09
N ARG A 150 -20.39 -4.57 7.07
CA ARG A 150 -20.51 -3.60 5.97
C ARG A 150 -19.18 -3.30 5.27
N SER A 151 -18.12 -3.98 5.67
CA SER A 151 -16.78 -3.86 5.10
C SER A 151 -16.45 -5.07 4.22
N GLY A 152 -15.48 -4.91 3.32
CA GLY A 152 -14.94 -6.00 2.53
C GLY A 152 -14.63 -5.66 1.08
N LEU A 153 -14.06 -6.64 0.38
CA LEU A 153 -13.78 -6.57 -1.05
C LEU A 153 -14.97 -7.14 -1.82
N GLN A 154 -15.59 -6.30 -2.64
CA GLN A 154 -16.76 -6.66 -3.44
C GLN A 154 -16.40 -6.60 -4.91
N MET A 155 -16.94 -7.55 -5.69
CA MET A 155 -16.82 -7.55 -7.14
C MET A 155 -18.18 -7.77 -7.80
N GLU A 156 -18.45 -7.00 -8.85
CA GLU A 156 -19.56 -7.20 -9.78
C GLU A 156 -18.97 -7.44 -11.18
N ASP A 157 -19.38 -8.51 -11.85
CA ASP A 157 -18.99 -8.78 -13.24
C ASP A 157 -19.80 -7.93 -14.23
N ALA A 158 -19.42 -7.97 -15.51
CA ALA A 158 -20.09 -7.20 -16.56
C ALA A 158 -21.58 -7.58 -16.77
N ASP A 159 -21.99 -8.77 -16.35
CA ASP A 159 -23.37 -9.27 -16.46
C ASP A 159 -24.21 -8.95 -15.19
N GLY A 160 -23.63 -8.22 -14.23
CA GLY A 160 -24.27 -7.87 -12.96
C GLY A 160 -24.20 -8.95 -11.88
N GLY A 161 -23.44 -10.02 -12.11
CA GLY A 161 -23.17 -11.07 -11.14
C GLY A 161 -22.30 -10.57 -10.00
N LYS A 162 -22.75 -10.79 -8.77
CA LYS A 162 -22.01 -10.38 -7.56
C LYS A 162 -21.17 -11.52 -7.03
N TRP A 163 -19.93 -11.20 -6.67
CA TRP A 163 -18.95 -12.15 -6.16
C TRP A 163 -18.42 -11.67 -4.81
N THR A 164 -18.31 -12.61 -3.88
CA THR A 164 -17.78 -12.37 -2.54
C THR A 164 -16.32 -12.81 -2.49
N ALA A 165 -15.41 -11.95 -2.05
CA ALA A 165 -14.04 -12.37 -1.76
C ALA A 165 -14.02 -13.25 -0.50
N VAL A 166 -13.51 -14.48 -0.62
CA VAL A 166 -13.40 -15.44 0.47
C VAL A 166 -11.93 -15.80 0.66
N THR A 167 -11.42 -15.56 1.85
CA THR A 167 -10.06 -15.83 2.31
C THR A 167 -9.93 -17.27 2.77
N ASP A 168 -8.96 -18.00 2.23
CA ASP A 168 -8.66 -19.39 2.59
C ASP A 168 -7.44 -19.53 3.51
N ASP A 169 -6.45 -18.64 3.38
CA ASP A 169 -5.20 -18.63 4.15
C ASP A 169 -4.91 -17.23 4.69
N VAL A 170 -4.55 -17.15 5.98
CA VAL A 170 -4.07 -15.93 6.64
C VAL A 170 -2.85 -16.26 7.47
N ARG A 171 -1.73 -15.60 7.19
CA ARG A 171 -0.46 -15.89 7.87
C ARG A 171 0.45 -14.67 7.97
N VAL A 172 1.33 -14.68 8.97
CA VAL A 172 2.43 -13.71 9.06
C VAL A 172 3.53 -14.14 8.10
N ILE A 173 3.83 -13.32 7.09
CA ILE A 173 4.89 -13.62 6.10
C ILE A 173 6.21 -12.88 6.39
N ARG A 174 6.15 -11.81 7.19
CA ARG A 174 7.32 -11.15 7.79
C ARG A 174 6.96 -10.70 9.19
N SER A 175 7.84 -10.97 10.15
CA SER A 175 7.62 -10.65 11.56
C SER A 175 8.81 -9.88 12.11
N GLY A 176 8.53 -8.81 12.84
CA GLY A 176 9.54 -8.09 13.59
C GLY A 176 8.98 -6.89 14.34
N PRO A 177 9.76 -6.34 15.30
CA PRO A 177 9.27 -5.36 16.25
C PRO A 177 9.02 -3.98 15.63
N ILE A 178 9.62 -3.65 14.49
CA ILE A 178 9.38 -2.35 13.82
C ILE A 178 8.27 -2.49 12.78
N ALA A 179 8.27 -3.60 12.06
CA ALA A 179 7.29 -3.87 11.03
C ALA A 179 7.00 -5.36 10.89
N SER A 180 5.73 -5.67 10.64
CA SER A 180 5.31 -7.03 10.30
C SER A 180 4.31 -6.99 9.15
N THR A 181 4.28 -8.06 8.35
CA THR A 181 3.38 -8.20 7.21
C THR A 181 2.54 -9.46 7.36
N VAL A 182 1.22 -9.28 7.31
CA VAL A 182 0.24 -10.38 7.24
C VAL A 182 -0.23 -10.52 5.81
N GLU A 183 -0.23 -11.74 5.29
CA GLU A 183 -0.76 -12.08 3.98
C GLU A 183 -2.08 -12.84 4.15
N ALA A 184 -3.12 -12.37 3.47
CA ALA A 184 -4.39 -13.07 3.30
C ALA A 184 -4.55 -13.44 1.81
N ARG A 185 -4.91 -14.68 1.52
CA ARG A 185 -5.13 -15.18 0.15
C ARG A 185 -6.54 -15.71 0.02
N GLY A 186 -7.08 -15.66 -1.19
CA GLY A 186 -8.41 -16.18 -1.42
C GLY A 186 -8.89 -16.08 -2.86
N THR A 187 -10.17 -16.39 -3.03
CA THR A 187 -10.86 -16.45 -4.33
C THR A 187 -12.15 -15.64 -4.26
N PHE A 188 -12.60 -15.13 -5.40
CA PHE A 188 -13.94 -14.56 -5.52
C PHE A 188 -14.95 -15.67 -5.75
N GLU A 189 -15.96 -15.81 -4.91
CA GLU A 189 -16.96 -16.88 -4.96
C GLU A 189 -18.37 -16.35 -5.22
N ARG A 190 -19.19 -17.16 -5.88
CA ARG A 190 -20.61 -16.90 -6.12
C ARG A 190 -21.39 -18.20 -5.91
N ASP A 191 -22.47 -18.12 -5.13
CA ASP A 191 -23.33 -19.27 -4.81
C ASP A 191 -22.56 -20.49 -4.25
N GLY A 192 -21.48 -20.23 -3.48
CA GLY A 192 -20.60 -21.25 -2.89
C GLY A 192 -19.64 -21.91 -3.88
N LEU A 193 -19.55 -21.40 -5.12
CA LEU A 193 -18.65 -21.91 -6.15
C LEU A 193 -17.50 -20.92 -6.39
N PRO A 194 -16.26 -21.41 -6.56
CA PRO A 194 -15.12 -20.56 -6.84
C PRO A 194 -15.22 -19.93 -8.22
N GLY A 195 -14.99 -18.62 -8.27
CA GLY A 195 -14.96 -17.80 -9.46
C GLY A 195 -13.60 -17.77 -10.15
N PRO A 196 -13.49 -16.95 -11.20
CA PRO A 196 -12.33 -16.95 -12.06
C PRO A 196 -11.13 -16.19 -11.50
N LEU A 197 -11.33 -15.28 -10.56
CA LEU A 197 -10.28 -14.41 -10.02
C LEU A 197 -9.88 -14.81 -8.61
N ARG A 198 -8.59 -14.63 -8.31
CA ARG A 198 -8.00 -14.76 -6.98
C ARG A 198 -7.53 -13.40 -6.48
N PHE A 199 -7.36 -13.29 -5.17
CA PHE A 199 -6.73 -12.12 -4.57
C PHE A 199 -5.61 -12.51 -3.60
N VAL A 200 -4.64 -11.61 -3.45
CA VAL A 200 -3.63 -11.65 -2.39
C VAL A 200 -3.55 -10.28 -1.74
N ALA A 201 -3.87 -10.20 -0.45
CA ALA A 201 -3.82 -8.99 0.35
C ALA A 201 -2.63 -9.04 1.31
N ARG A 202 -1.64 -8.16 1.13
CA ARG A 202 -0.49 -8.02 2.04
C ARG A 202 -0.64 -6.76 2.86
N MET A 203 -0.89 -6.93 4.16
CA MET A 203 -1.10 -5.85 5.12
C MET A 203 0.18 -5.66 5.93
N ARG A 204 0.85 -4.52 5.74
CA ARG A 204 2.06 -4.16 6.47
C ARG A 204 1.70 -3.19 7.61
N PHE A 205 2.10 -3.59 8.81
CA PHE A 205 1.92 -2.85 10.06
C PHE A 205 3.25 -2.24 10.50
N ALA A 206 3.20 -1.07 11.13
CA ALA A 206 4.38 -0.39 11.67
C ALA A 206 4.19 -0.07 13.16
N ALA A 207 5.27 -0.14 13.93
CA ALA A 207 5.26 0.18 15.35
C ALA A 207 4.81 1.62 15.59
N GLY A 208 3.90 1.81 16.55
CA GLY A 208 3.40 3.12 16.96
C GLY A 208 2.48 3.80 15.96
N SER A 209 2.03 3.09 14.91
CA SER A 209 1.08 3.59 13.92
C SER A 209 -0.25 2.81 13.96
N ALA A 210 -1.33 3.55 13.79
CA ALA A 210 -2.66 2.99 13.57
C ALA A 210 -2.97 2.80 12.07
N SER A 211 -2.09 3.22 11.16
CA SER A 211 -2.25 3.04 9.71
C SER A 211 -1.68 1.70 9.22
N VAL A 212 -2.26 1.19 8.13
CA VAL A 212 -1.88 -0.06 7.49
C VAL A 212 -1.69 0.17 5.99
N LYS A 213 -0.54 -0.23 5.47
CA LYS A 213 -0.35 -0.33 4.02
C LYS A 213 -0.89 -1.67 3.55
N LEU A 214 -1.83 -1.66 2.62
CA LEU A 214 -2.41 -2.85 1.98
C LEU A 214 -2.01 -2.88 0.50
N ASP A 215 -1.18 -3.87 0.14
CA ASP A 215 -0.97 -4.24 -1.25
C ASP A 215 -1.98 -5.34 -1.62
N LEU A 216 -2.99 -4.99 -2.43
CA LEU A 216 -4.03 -5.90 -2.90
C LEU A 216 -3.78 -6.29 -4.36
N GLU A 217 -3.38 -7.54 -4.58
CA GLU A 217 -3.15 -8.14 -5.89
C GLU A 217 -4.41 -8.88 -6.36
N ILE A 218 -4.91 -8.57 -7.55
CA ILE A 218 -5.96 -9.33 -8.25
C ILE A 218 -5.28 -10.16 -9.34
N VAL A 219 -5.62 -11.45 -9.40
CA VAL A 219 -4.98 -12.44 -10.28
C VAL A 219 -6.04 -13.17 -11.11
N ASN A 220 -5.85 -13.20 -12.43
CA ASN A 220 -6.54 -14.16 -13.30
C ASN A 220 -5.59 -15.35 -13.57
N PRO A 221 -5.76 -16.50 -12.89
CA PRO A 221 -4.88 -17.65 -13.03
C PRO A 221 -5.13 -18.46 -14.31
N ARG A 222 -6.15 -18.13 -15.11
CA ARG A 222 -6.43 -18.82 -16.37
C ARG A 222 -5.37 -18.48 -17.41
N ARG A 223 -5.09 -19.38 -18.33
CA ARG A 223 -4.14 -19.11 -19.43
C ARG A 223 -4.77 -18.16 -20.46
N ALA A 224 -4.02 -17.20 -20.98
CA ALA A 224 -4.42 -16.53 -22.22
C ALA A 224 -4.38 -17.53 -23.40
N ALA A 225 -5.21 -17.34 -24.42
CA ALA A 225 -5.12 -18.12 -25.65
C ALA A 225 -4.04 -17.57 -26.59
N HIS A 226 -3.94 -16.23 -26.70
CA HIS A 226 -2.91 -15.46 -27.42
C HIS A 226 -2.37 -16.13 -28.72
N PRO A 227 -3.23 -16.37 -29.73
CA PRO A 227 -2.83 -17.03 -30.96
C PRO A 227 -1.68 -16.27 -31.65
N GLY A 228 -0.63 -16.99 -32.06
CA GLY A 228 0.56 -16.39 -32.66
C GLY A 228 1.41 -15.54 -31.70
N GLY A 229 1.15 -15.57 -30.39
CA GLY A 229 1.83 -14.74 -29.39
C GLY A 229 1.31 -13.29 -29.33
N HIS A 230 0.16 -13.01 -29.96
CA HIS A 230 -0.47 -11.71 -29.91
C HIS A 230 -1.39 -11.58 -28.70
N TRP A 231 -1.19 -10.53 -27.91
CA TRP A 231 -2.04 -10.18 -26.78
C TRP A 231 -3.12 -9.23 -27.25
N GLU A 232 -4.26 -9.78 -27.63
CA GLU A 232 -5.44 -9.02 -28.04
C GLU A 232 -6.41 -8.87 -26.86
N LEU A 233 -7.04 -7.71 -26.76
CA LEU A 233 -8.18 -7.51 -25.86
C LEU A 233 -9.35 -8.39 -26.32
N GLY A 234 -10.15 -8.89 -25.38
CA GLY A 234 -11.25 -9.83 -25.63
C GLY A 234 -10.82 -11.30 -25.72
N ASP A 235 -9.68 -11.67 -25.12
CA ASP A 235 -9.24 -13.08 -25.06
C ASP A 235 -10.28 -13.96 -24.34
N ALA A 236 -10.45 -15.21 -24.77
CA ALA A 236 -11.51 -16.11 -24.30
C ALA A 236 -11.49 -16.37 -22.78
N ASN A 237 -10.33 -16.22 -22.13
CA ASN A 237 -10.19 -16.43 -20.69
C ASN A 237 -10.14 -15.13 -19.87
N SER A 238 -10.39 -13.98 -20.51
CA SER A 238 -10.53 -12.71 -19.82
C SER A 238 -11.74 -12.71 -18.89
N VAL A 239 -11.61 -11.98 -17.78
CA VAL A 239 -12.70 -11.71 -16.85
C VAL A 239 -13.10 -10.25 -16.97
N LEU A 240 -14.39 -10.00 -17.11
CA LEU A 240 -14.93 -8.68 -17.31
C LEU A 240 -15.56 -8.21 -16.00
N VAL A 241 -14.95 -7.19 -15.42
CA VAL A 241 -15.33 -6.64 -14.11
C VAL A 241 -16.00 -5.30 -14.32
N ARG A 242 -17.21 -5.15 -13.78
CA ARG A 242 -17.91 -3.86 -13.75
C ARG A 242 -17.48 -3.05 -12.53
N ASP A 243 -17.50 -3.66 -11.34
CA ASP A 243 -17.04 -3.04 -10.10
C ASP A 243 -16.06 -3.98 -9.39
N LEU A 244 -14.95 -3.47 -8.89
CA LEU A 244 -14.17 -4.11 -7.83
C LEU A 244 -13.76 -3.03 -6.84
N SER A 245 -14.31 -3.12 -5.64
CA SER A 245 -14.20 -2.07 -4.64
C SER A 245 -13.85 -2.63 -3.28
N LEU A 246 -12.91 -1.98 -2.60
CA LEU A 246 -12.71 -2.15 -1.18
C LEU A 246 -13.60 -1.19 -0.40
N ARG A 247 -14.32 -1.71 0.60
CA ARG A 247 -15.19 -0.93 1.48
C ARG A 247 -14.78 -1.08 2.95
N LEU A 248 -14.75 0.03 3.67
CA LEU A 248 -14.57 0.08 5.12
C LEU A 248 -15.66 0.94 5.74
N ALA A 249 -16.50 0.31 6.55
CA ALA A 249 -17.58 0.99 7.27
C ALA A 249 -17.09 1.39 8.67
N GLU A 250 -17.29 2.65 9.04
CA GLU A 250 -16.97 3.16 10.38
C GLU A 250 -18.20 2.98 11.30
N THR A 251 -17.98 2.64 12.57
CA THR A 251 -19.03 2.23 13.53
C THR A 251 -19.76 3.38 14.25
N ARG A 252 -19.16 4.57 14.36
CA ARG A 252 -19.56 5.69 15.23
C ARG A 252 -19.65 7.04 14.53
N GLY A 253 -18.71 7.30 13.64
CA GLY A 253 -18.48 8.51 12.88
C GLY A 253 -19.58 8.79 11.88
N ARG A 254 -19.92 10.07 11.79
CA ARG A 254 -20.94 10.61 10.88
C ARG A 254 -20.42 11.78 10.07
N ARG A 255 -19.24 12.29 10.42
CA ARG A 255 -18.57 13.38 9.70
C ARG A 255 -17.68 12.79 8.63
N VAL A 256 -17.55 13.52 7.54
CA VAL A 256 -16.75 13.12 6.40
C VAL A 256 -15.76 14.22 6.08
N SER A 257 -14.48 13.86 6.06
CA SER A 257 -13.43 14.74 5.58
C SER A 257 -12.78 14.19 4.33
N TRP A 258 -12.32 15.08 3.47
CA TRP A 258 -11.79 14.72 2.16
C TRP A 258 -10.78 15.75 1.66
N SER A 259 -9.91 15.32 0.75
CA SER A 259 -9.11 16.20 -0.08
C SER A 259 -8.88 15.53 -1.43
N ALA A 260 -8.91 16.33 -2.50
CA ALA A 260 -8.60 15.85 -3.85
C ALA A 260 -7.10 15.90 -4.18
N ASP A 261 -6.30 16.62 -3.38
CA ASP A 261 -4.88 16.88 -3.63
C ASP A 261 -4.05 16.74 -2.34
N ALA A 262 -2.87 16.12 -2.44
CA ALA A 262 -1.93 15.91 -1.34
C ALA A 262 -1.52 17.21 -0.62
N SER A 263 -1.41 18.32 -1.35
CA SER A 263 -1.01 19.64 -0.85
C SER A 263 -2.15 20.42 -0.19
N THR A 264 -3.40 19.97 -0.35
CA THR A 264 -4.57 20.65 0.20
C THR A 264 -5.02 19.99 1.51
N PRO A 265 -5.24 20.77 2.59
CA PRO A 265 -5.82 20.26 3.83
C PRO A 265 -7.16 19.55 3.63
N LEU A 266 -7.52 18.68 4.57
CA LEU A 266 -8.82 18.04 4.56
C LEU A 266 -9.94 19.08 4.75
N ALA A 267 -10.88 19.12 3.81
CA ALA A 267 -12.16 19.81 3.92
C ALA A 267 -13.20 18.88 4.56
N GLU A 268 -14.26 19.44 5.15
CA GLU A 268 -15.39 18.68 5.72
C GLU A 268 -16.59 18.76 4.78
N ALA A 269 -17.27 17.63 4.55
CA ALA A 269 -18.54 17.60 3.83
C ALA A 269 -19.69 17.92 4.80
N SER A 270 -20.60 18.79 4.39
CA SER A 270 -21.74 19.27 5.17
C SER A 270 -22.87 18.23 5.28
N ARG A 271 -23.10 17.42 4.24
CA ARG A 271 -24.11 16.34 4.22
C ARG A 271 -23.51 14.95 4.31
N GLY A 272 -22.20 14.85 4.51
CA GLY A 272 -21.51 13.59 4.80
C GLY A 272 -21.36 12.65 3.60
N ALA A 273 -21.35 13.18 2.38
CA ALA A 273 -21.12 12.39 1.17
C ALA A 273 -20.06 13.03 0.27
N VAL A 274 -19.11 12.22 -0.19
CA VAL A 274 -18.11 12.65 -1.18
C VAL A 274 -17.80 11.54 -2.17
N GLU A 275 -17.57 11.89 -3.43
CA GLU A 275 -17.09 10.98 -4.46
C GLU A 275 -16.04 11.70 -5.31
N ILE A 276 -14.89 11.05 -5.51
CA ILE A 276 -13.81 11.51 -6.38
C ILE A 276 -13.60 10.41 -7.40
N TYR A 277 -13.92 10.68 -8.66
CA TYR A 277 -13.78 9.75 -9.77
C TYR A 277 -12.81 10.31 -10.81
N GLN A 278 -11.64 9.68 -10.95
CA GLN A 278 -10.71 9.95 -12.04
C GLN A 278 -11.07 9.05 -13.22
N ASP A 279 -11.50 9.67 -14.32
CA ASP A 279 -11.93 8.97 -15.54
C ASP A 279 -10.75 8.75 -16.49
N SER A 280 -9.87 9.75 -16.65
CA SER A 280 -8.74 9.71 -17.59
C SER A 280 -7.44 10.27 -17.02
N SER A 281 -6.35 10.27 -17.81
CA SER A 281 -5.01 10.74 -17.36
C SER A 281 -4.90 12.22 -16.97
N GLY A 282 -5.91 13.03 -17.33
CA GLY A 282 -5.89 14.50 -17.18
C GLY A 282 -4.91 15.22 -18.13
N GLY A 283 -4.14 14.50 -18.94
CA GLY A 283 -3.20 15.06 -19.92
C GLY A 283 -3.88 15.55 -21.20
N PRO A 284 -3.15 16.22 -22.11
CA PRO A 284 -3.71 16.65 -23.40
C PRO A 284 -4.16 15.47 -24.29
N ASN A 285 -3.47 14.33 -24.21
CA ASN A 285 -3.76 13.12 -24.98
C ASN A 285 -4.67 12.12 -24.24
N TRP A 286 -5.53 12.61 -23.32
CA TRP A 286 -6.38 11.75 -22.50
C TRP A 286 -7.37 10.90 -23.30
N ASN A 287 -7.82 11.37 -24.47
CA ASN A 287 -8.71 10.66 -25.39
C ASN A 287 -7.91 10.15 -26.61
N SER A 288 -7.03 9.19 -26.36
CA SER A 288 -6.15 8.60 -27.39
C SER A 288 -6.50 7.14 -27.65
N ARG A 289 -6.17 6.66 -28.86
CA ARG A 289 -6.37 5.25 -29.29
C ARG A 289 -5.60 4.23 -28.46
N VAL A 290 -4.68 4.65 -27.59
CA VAL A 290 -4.02 3.75 -26.63
C VAL A 290 -4.97 3.28 -25.52
N HIS A 291 -6.16 3.87 -25.40
CA HIS A 291 -7.19 3.53 -24.42
C HIS A 291 -8.34 2.70 -25.02
N LEU A 292 -8.15 2.07 -26.18
CA LEU A 292 -9.19 1.23 -26.77
C LEU A 292 -9.52 0.07 -25.84
N ASP A 293 -10.81 -0.24 -25.70
CA ASP A 293 -11.29 -1.49 -25.11
C ASP A 293 -11.34 -2.62 -26.16
N ARG A 294 -11.76 -3.82 -25.73
CA ARG A 294 -11.94 -4.99 -26.60
C ARG A 294 -12.87 -4.76 -27.80
N ASP A 295 -13.84 -3.85 -27.64
CA ASP A 295 -14.84 -3.52 -28.66
C ASP A 295 -14.36 -2.36 -29.56
N ARG A 296 -13.10 -1.93 -29.39
CA ARG A 296 -12.45 -0.83 -30.11
C ARG A 296 -13.11 0.53 -29.88
N ASN A 297 -13.73 0.72 -28.72
CA ASN A 297 -14.22 2.02 -28.26
C ASN A 297 -13.18 2.68 -27.34
N ILE A 298 -13.21 4.01 -27.25
CA ILE A 298 -12.46 4.75 -26.23
C ILE A 298 -13.43 5.03 -25.07
N PRO A 299 -13.35 4.31 -23.94
CA PRO A 299 -14.34 4.35 -22.86
C PRO A 299 -14.15 5.53 -21.89
N VAL A 300 -13.00 6.21 -21.90
CA VAL A 300 -12.82 7.45 -21.13
C VAL A 300 -13.67 8.57 -21.73
N ARG A 301 -14.43 9.27 -20.89
CA ARG A 301 -15.46 10.23 -21.28
C ARG A 301 -15.05 11.68 -21.09
N PHE A 302 -14.18 11.99 -20.13
CA PHE A 302 -13.77 13.36 -19.86
C PHE A 302 -12.32 13.47 -19.39
N ARG A 303 -11.74 14.66 -19.56
CA ARG A 303 -10.37 14.95 -19.15
C ARG A 303 -10.28 15.15 -17.64
N GLY A 304 -9.64 14.21 -16.95
CA GLY A 304 -9.28 14.33 -15.54
C GLY A 304 -10.25 13.63 -14.58
N TYR A 305 -10.58 14.31 -13.48
CA TYR A 305 -11.47 13.79 -12.43
C TYR A 305 -12.69 14.68 -12.20
N ARG A 306 -13.73 14.05 -11.68
CA ARG A 306 -14.93 14.68 -11.12
C ARG A 306 -14.92 14.50 -9.60
N LEU A 307 -15.22 15.55 -8.88
CA LEU A 307 -15.44 15.58 -7.45
C LEU A 307 -16.89 15.96 -7.21
N THR A 308 -17.63 15.14 -6.48
CA THR A 308 -18.98 15.44 -6.04
C THR A 308 -18.99 15.49 -4.51
N VAL A 309 -19.30 16.65 -3.94
CA VAL A 309 -19.43 16.86 -2.48
C VAL A 309 -20.84 17.36 -2.23
N ASP A 310 -21.63 16.64 -1.44
CA ASP A 310 -22.99 17.06 -1.07
C ASP A 310 -23.85 17.54 -2.26
N GLU A 311 -23.78 16.82 -3.38
CA GLU A 311 -24.48 17.11 -4.66
C GLU A 311 -23.86 18.22 -5.53
N GLU A 312 -22.83 18.93 -5.05
CA GLU A 312 -22.08 19.88 -5.87
C GLU A 312 -20.95 19.20 -6.64
N GLU A 313 -20.87 19.47 -7.94
CA GLU A 313 -19.83 18.93 -8.82
C GLU A 313 -18.72 19.93 -9.10
N ARG A 314 -17.47 19.45 -9.05
CA ARG A 314 -16.27 20.16 -9.47
C ARG A 314 -15.40 19.23 -10.31
N THR A 315 -14.56 19.80 -11.17
CA THR A 315 -13.64 19.03 -12.00
C THR A 315 -12.20 19.45 -11.78
N GLY A 316 -11.27 18.52 -11.96
CA GLY A 316 -9.84 18.81 -11.98
C GLY A 316 -9.09 17.85 -12.87
N LEU A 317 -7.76 18.01 -13.00
CA LEU A 317 -6.99 17.21 -13.96
C LEU A 317 -6.47 15.90 -13.36
N ARG A 318 -5.83 15.94 -12.19
CA ARG A 318 -5.15 14.78 -11.59
C ARG A 318 -5.35 14.82 -10.08
N ALA A 319 -6.11 13.87 -9.54
CA ALA A 319 -6.35 13.77 -8.11
C ALA A 319 -5.28 12.90 -7.43
N THR A 320 -4.92 13.28 -6.20
CA THR A 320 -4.20 12.46 -5.22
C THR A 320 -5.05 12.43 -3.94
N PRO A 321 -6.19 11.72 -3.98
CA PRO A 321 -7.26 11.96 -3.04
C PRO A 321 -7.08 11.18 -1.73
N ARG A 322 -7.74 11.70 -0.70
CA ARG A 322 -7.95 11.04 0.60
C ARG A 322 -9.38 11.30 1.04
N VAL A 323 -9.99 10.32 1.68
CA VAL A 323 -11.30 10.46 2.34
C VAL A 323 -11.27 9.82 3.73
N ALA A 324 -12.09 10.31 4.66
CA ALA A 324 -12.25 9.72 5.97
C ALA A 324 -13.67 9.90 6.51
N VAL A 325 -14.13 8.92 7.29
CA VAL A 325 -15.33 8.97 8.13
C VAL A 325 -14.87 9.04 9.59
N HIS A 326 -15.40 9.96 10.40
CA HIS A 326 -14.93 10.14 11.78
C HIS A 326 -15.99 10.70 12.73
N ASP A 327 -15.70 10.59 14.03
CA ASP A 327 -16.47 11.19 15.13
C ASP A 327 -15.99 12.61 15.51
N GLY A 328 -14.99 13.13 14.79
CA GLY A 328 -14.36 14.43 15.04
C GLY A 328 -13.03 14.34 15.80
N THR A 329 -12.76 13.18 16.41
CA THR A 329 -11.48 12.91 17.10
C THR A 329 -10.72 11.75 16.48
N THR A 330 -11.45 10.76 15.99
CA THR A 330 -10.93 9.49 15.48
C THR A 330 -11.85 8.95 14.39
N GLY A 331 -11.31 8.13 13.50
CA GLY A 331 -12.11 7.55 12.43
C GLY A 331 -11.40 6.51 11.58
N VAL A 332 -11.92 6.31 10.38
CA VAL A 332 -11.38 5.44 9.33
C VAL A 332 -11.17 6.28 8.08
N GLY A 333 -9.98 6.22 7.50
CA GLY A 333 -9.63 6.91 6.27
C GLY A 333 -8.99 5.98 5.25
N ILE A 334 -9.10 6.36 3.97
CA ILE A 334 -8.48 5.65 2.84
C ILE A 334 -7.79 6.66 1.95
N SER A 335 -6.58 6.32 1.51
CA SER A 335 -5.90 6.93 0.37
C SER A 335 -5.34 5.85 -0.55
N LEU A 336 -5.07 6.23 -1.81
CA LEU A 336 -4.62 5.32 -2.86
C LEU A 336 -3.35 5.86 -3.51
N ARG A 337 -2.31 5.03 -3.56
CA ARG A 337 -1.11 5.39 -4.30
C ARG A 337 -1.39 5.30 -5.80
N HIS A 338 -0.81 6.23 -6.56
CA HIS A 338 -0.95 6.27 -8.01
C HIS A 338 -2.41 6.36 -8.49
N PHE A 339 -3.26 7.11 -7.77
CA PHE A 339 -4.70 7.22 -8.07
C PHE A 339 -4.96 7.69 -9.50
N TRP A 340 -4.47 8.88 -9.87
CA TRP A 340 -4.68 9.37 -11.24
C TRP A 340 -3.86 8.60 -12.28
N GLN A 341 -2.69 8.06 -11.92
CA GLN A 341 -1.84 7.31 -12.85
C GLN A 341 -2.45 5.96 -13.23
N ASN A 342 -3.22 5.34 -12.34
CA ASN A 342 -3.93 4.10 -12.58
C ASN A 342 -5.42 4.33 -12.88
N PHE A 343 -5.77 5.48 -13.48
CA PHE A 343 -7.14 5.72 -13.94
C PHE A 343 -7.63 4.57 -14.84
N PRO A 344 -8.95 4.31 -14.89
CA PRO A 344 -9.99 4.91 -14.05
C PRO A 344 -9.92 4.48 -12.57
N ARG A 345 -10.21 5.40 -11.64
CA ARG A 345 -10.28 5.13 -10.18
C ARG A 345 -11.36 5.94 -9.49
N ALA A 346 -11.94 5.38 -8.43
CA ALA A 346 -12.88 6.09 -7.57
C ALA A 346 -12.44 6.02 -6.10
N LEU A 347 -12.67 7.09 -5.35
CA LEU A 347 -12.54 7.14 -3.90
C LEU A 347 -13.69 7.98 -3.34
N GLY A 348 -14.37 7.50 -2.31
CA GLY A 348 -15.52 8.23 -1.79
C GLY A 348 -16.01 7.73 -0.45
N VAL A 349 -16.97 8.45 0.09
CA VAL A 349 -17.68 8.12 1.32
C VAL A 349 -19.18 8.32 1.11
N ARG A 350 -19.97 7.32 1.50
CA ARG A 350 -21.43 7.40 1.56
C ARG A 350 -21.94 6.53 2.70
N ASP A 351 -22.94 7.00 3.43
CA ASP A 351 -23.60 6.28 4.52
C ASP A 351 -22.63 5.75 5.60
N GLY A 352 -21.52 6.44 5.83
CA GLY A 352 -20.47 6.01 6.77
C GLY A 352 -19.57 4.88 6.26
N VAL A 353 -19.60 4.59 4.95
CA VAL A 353 -18.69 3.64 4.29
C VAL A 353 -17.69 4.41 3.43
N ALA A 354 -16.40 4.30 3.75
CA ALA A 354 -15.33 4.69 2.84
C ALA A 354 -15.14 3.59 1.77
N ARG A 355 -15.14 3.99 0.50
CA ARG A 355 -14.99 3.10 -0.66
C ARG A 355 -13.77 3.51 -1.49
N ALA A 356 -12.92 2.54 -1.80
CA ALA A 356 -11.92 2.62 -2.86
C ALA A 356 -12.36 1.75 -4.05
N GLY A 357 -12.81 2.39 -5.13
CA GLY A 357 -13.14 1.75 -6.40
C GLY A 357 -11.87 1.47 -7.18
N LEU A 358 -11.43 0.21 -7.18
CA LEU A 358 -10.21 -0.22 -7.83
C LEU A 358 -10.44 -0.46 -9.33
N PHE A 359 -11.53 -1.14 -9.66
CA PHE A 359 -12.08 -1.19 -11.02
C PHE A 359 -13.49 -0.60 -10.92
N PRO A 360 -13.62 0.74 -10.92
CA PRO A 360 -14.86 1.40 -10.52
C PRO A 360 -15.98 1.22 -11.56
N GLN A 361 -17.21 0.94 -11.09
CA GLN A 361 -18.44 0.94 -11.90
C GLN A 361 -18.74 2.26 -12.61
N GLU A 362 -18.12 3.35 -12.16
CA GLU A 362 -18.23 4.67 -12.75
C GLU A 362 -17.65 4.71 -14.16
N PHE A 363 -16.73 3.80 -14.49
CA PHE A 363 -16.18 3.64 -15.83
C PHE A 363 -17.26 3.20 -16.83
N SER A 364 -17.19 3.73 -18.05
CA SER A 364 -18.27 3.54 -19.03
C SER A 364 -18.30 2.17 -19.70
N SER A 365 -17.24 1.37 -19.50
CA SER A 365 -17.07 0.02 -20.02
C SER A 365 -16.68 -0.93 -18.87
N ALA A 366 -16.57 -2.22 -19.16
CA ALA A 366 -16.04 -3.19 -18.21
C ALA A 366 -14.50 -3.14 -18.20
N HIS A 367 -13.91 -3.41 -17.04
CA HIS A 367 -12.48 -3.61 -16.89
C HIS A 367 -12.17 -5.06 -17.28
N GLU A 368 -11.27 -5.23 -18.23
CA GLU A 368 -10.83 -6.55 -18.67
C GLU A 368 -9.59 -6.97 -17.89
N ILE A 369 -9.62 -8.15 -17.27
CA ILE A 369 -8.46 -8.79 -16.66
C ILE A 369 -8.14 -10.04 -17.48
N GLN A 370 -7.07 -9.98 -18.28
CA GLN A 370 -6.73 -11.04 -19.22
C GLN A 370 -6.19 -12.29 -18.51
N GLY A 371 -6.25 -13.44 -19.17
CA GLY A 371 -5.66 -14.68 -18.65
C GLY A 371 -4.17 -14.50 -18.33
N GLY A 372 -3.77 -14.80 -17.09
CA GLY A 372 -2.39 -14.68 -16.60
C GLY A 372 -2.06 -13.29 -16.04
N GLU A 373 -2.95 -12.30 -16.23
CA GLU A 373 -2.73 -10.95 -15.73
C GLU A 373 -2.79 -10.89 -14.20
N ARG A 374 -1.94 -10.02 -13.65
CA ARG A 374 -1.93 -9.64 -12.24
C ARG A 374 -1.86 -8.13 -12.12
N LYS A 375 -2.72 -7.56 -11.28
CA LYS A 375 -2.68 -6.12 -10.96
C LYS A 375 -2.62 -5.95 -9.45
N THR A 376 -1.59 -5.24 -8.98
CA THR A 376 -1.45 -4.87 -7.57
C THR A 376 -1.87 -3.42 -7.35
N HIS A 377 -2.67 -3.21 -6.31
CA HIS A 377 -3.17 -1.92 -5.85
C HIS A 377 -2.55 -1.62 -4.49
N GLU A 378 -1.90 -0.46 -4.35
CA GLU A 378 -1.39 -0.01 -3.06
C GLU A 378 -2.38 0.97 -2.42
N ILE A 379 -2.93 0.55 -1.28
CA ILE A 379 -4.00 1.22 -0.53
C ILE A 379 -3.47 1.50 0.87
N HIS A 380 -3.68 2.71 1.38
CA HIS A 380 -3.35 3.03 2.78
C HIS A 380 -4.63 3.24 3.56
N LEU A 381 -4.73 2.50 4.67
CA LEU A 381 -5.90 2.47 5.55
C LEU A 381 -5.50 3.14 6.85
N HIS A 382 -6.19 4.21 7.22
CA HIS A 382 -5.85 5.04 8.38
C HIS A 382 -6.90 4.88 9.46
N PHE A 383 -6.48 4.67 10.71
CA PHE A 383 -7.39 4.46 11.83
C PHE A 383 -7.10 5.43 12.98
N GLY A 384 -8.12 5.73 13.79
CA GLY A 384 -7.94 6.61 14.95
C GLY A 384 -7.69 8.05 14.53
N ARG A 385 -6.76 8.74 15.22
CA ARG A 385 -6.38 10.13 14.92
C ARG A 385 -5.67 10.25 13.57
N GLU A 386 -4.96 9.21 13.15
CA GLU A 386 -4.27 9.19 11.86
C GLU A 386 -5.24 9.28 10.68
N ALA A 387 -6.52 8.93 10.85
CA ALA A 387 -7.54 9.14 9.82
C ALA A 387 -7.75 10.64 9.51
N LEU A 388 -7.58 11.53 10.50
CA LEU A 388 -7.77 12.97 10.38
C LEU A 388 -6.46 13.75 10.15
N ALA A 389 -5.30 13.13 10.36
CA ALA A 389 -4.00 13.78 10.26
C ALA A 389 -3.32 13.45 8.91
N PRO A 390 -3.02 14.44 8.05
CA PRO A 390 -2.35 14.19 6.77
C PRO A 390 -0.86 13.82 6.90
N ALA A 391 -0.22 14.09 8.05
CA ALA A 391 1.19 13.78 8.31
C ALA A 391 1.51 12.27 8.27
N GLY A 392 0.50 11.39 8.30
CA GLY A 392 0.63 9.94 8.15
C GLY A 392 0.20 9.40 6.78
N ASP A 393 -0.02 10.25 5.77
CA ASP A 393 -0.49 9.83 4.45
C ASP A 393 0.65 9.61 3.44
N PHE A 394 1.47 8.60 3.72
CA PHE A 394 2.60 8.24 2.88
C PHE A 394 2.18 7.76 1.49
N ALA A 395 0.92 7.38 1.28
CA ALA A 395 0.42 6.95 -0.03
C ALA A 395 0.46 8.08 -1.08
N ARG A 396 0.13 9.30 -0.64
CA ARG A 396 -0.05 10.46 -1.54
C ARG A 396 1.27 11.10 -1.95
N ALA A 397 2.30 10.97 -1.12
CA ALA A 397 3.64 11.51 -1.34
C ALA A 397 4.68 10.68 -0.57
N PRO A 398 4.99 9.43 -0.97
CA PRO A 398 5.87 8.55 -0.19
C PRO A 398 7.30 9.09 -0.17
N LEU A 399 7.94 9.09 1.01
CA LEU A 399 9.35 9.41 1.10
C LEU A 399 10.19 8.24 0.55
N VAL A 400 11.18 8.56 -0.28
CA VAL A 400 12.11 7.56 -0.81
C VAL A 400 13.45 7.69 -0.10
N VAL A 401 13.72 6.75 0.81
CA VAL A 401 15.06 6.59 1.40
C VAL A 401 15.80 5.51 0.62
N ALA A 402 16.96 5.86 0.08
CA ALA A 402 17.76 4.95 -0.74
C ALA A 402 19.23 4.97 -0.30
N PRO A 403 19.99 3.89 -0.53
CA PRO A 403 21.43 3.93 -0.42
C PRO A 403 22.00 5.02 -1.35
N ASP A 404 23.07 5.68 -0.92
CA ASP A 404 23.76 6.60 -1.83
C ASP A 404 24.32 5.84 -3.04
N PRO A 405 24.47 6.47 -4.21
CA PRO A 405 24.99 5.78 -5.40
C PRO A 405 26.38 5.15 -5.21
N ALA A 406 27.21 5.73 -4.34
CA ALA A 406 28.55 5.21 -4.04
C ALA A 406 28.48 3.87 -3.29
N THR A 407 27.45 3.65 -2.48
CA THR A 407 27.16 2.41 -1.75
C THR A 407 26.85 1.28 -2.73
N PHE A 408 26.05 1.53 -3.76
CA PHE A 408 25.78 0.55 -4.81
C PHE A 408 27.08 0.11 -5.52
N VAL A 409 27.89 1.07 -5.95
CA VAL A 409 29.16 0.79 -6.65
C VAL A 409 30.18 0.08 -5.75
N ALA A 410 30.30 0.50 -4.49
CA ALA A 410 31.24 -0.11 -3.55
C ALA A 410 30.86 -1.55 -3.16
N SER A 411 29.56 -1.88 -3.21
CA SER A 411 29.08 -3.22 -2.83
C SER A 411 29.42 -4.32 -3.85
N GLY A 412 29.53 -3.97 -5.13
CA GLY A 412 29.59 -4.95 -6.22
C GLY A 412 28.33 -5.80 -6.39
N ALA A 413 27.24 -5.53 -5.67
CA ALA A 413 26.04 -6.38 -5.62
C ALA A 413 25.24 -6.41 -6.94
N ILE A 414 25.40 -5.38 -7.76
CA ILE A 414 24.84 -5.31 -9.11
C ILE A 414 26.00 -5.47 -10.09
N PRO A 415 26.06 -6.54 -10.90
CA PRO A 415 27.08 -6.68 -11.92
C PRO A 415 26.88 -5.60 -12.99
N TYR A 416 27.93 -4.84 -13.28
CA TYR A 416 27.98 -3.85 -14.36
C TYR A 416 28.58 -4.46 -15.62
#